data_AF-B2RHY2-F1
#
_entry.id   AF-B2RHY2-F1
#
_cell.length_a   1.000
_cell.length_b   1.000
_cell.length_c   1.000
_cell.angle_alpha   90.00
_cell.angle_beta   90.00
_cell.angle_gamma   90.00
#
_symmetry.space_group_name_H-M   'P 1'
#
loop_
_entity.id
_entity.type
_entity.pdbx_description
1 polymer ?
#
loop_
_entity_poly.entity_id
_entity_poly.type
_entity_poly.pdbx_seq_one_letter_code
_entity_poly.pdbx_strand_id
1 'polypeptide(L)'
;MKKRLLSLCMALAMLPIAMCAQGTTQSSHHKLGSNIDYPINRLSPDGRYMGGWKNGVSYVYDTQMNQTLTTLGGDNLTVYLKSINNDGSIWASRIDNEGIKYGLYKDGKWTDLPKPEGFSGGWLRHVTPDQKYTVNSYTNSLPDMTLISDAFLYERKEDGTYRYRKLIKPKNDCWTESEVFHVDPMQISNDGRIVLGHMVDGLSKYIFPIIWERNAAGEYEYRIKGESFCFNLDQPSPGNPPIEEEMVTAEPGTPEYEEQLAQYYAAVEQWNALAAAFWTGKALHGYPFMDNQGTTIGTALFTGEQDKGSQPLLLSIADDSYALIEYYKTEPFMVTSSGTAFLLNRFMDGIHHNVMYTLGSNEVIPFDKWLKAEYDLTLENEYLHGFKVFVGEPAMSDDGKTLAFTLKFPNGTYKNHYYRLNKSLNLPTSMDKLLSTNPFRVYSSGKTLYTGNSTPCDIRIVNTNGQGVAKAENVVSSLDLKHLSAGIYVAAITRDKKTEFFKIVLAD
;
A
#
# COMPACT_ATOMS: atom_id res chain seq x y z
N MET A 1 -55.76 61.35 -15.76
CA MET A 1 -55.83 60.06 -16.49
C MET A 1 -54.51 59.31 -16.33
N LYS A 2 -54.58 58.07 -15.82
CA LYS A 2 -53.65 56.91 -15.95
C LYS A 2 -52.11 57.07 -15.79
N LYS A 3 -51.64 56.70 -14.59
CA LYS A 3 -50.64 55.63 -14.23
C LYS A 3 -49.45 55.31 -15.17
N ARG A 4 -48.23 55.37 -14.60
CA ARG A 4 -47.18 54.30 -14.37
C ARG A 4 -45.77 54.95 -14.38
N LEU A 5 -45.00 54.99 -13.27
CA LEU A 5 -44.21 53.97 -12.54
C LEU A 5 -42.77 53.78 -13.05
N LEU A 6 -41.81 53.92 -12.09
CA LEU A 6 -40.41 53.43 -12.00
C LEU A 6 -39.36 54.07 -12.94
N SER A 7 -38.09 54.27 -12.56
CA SER A 7 -37.37 54.01 -11.31
C SER A 7 -36.08 54.85 -11.27
N LEU A 8 -35.69 55.20 -10.05
CA LEU A 8 -34.50 55.95 -9.66
C LEU A 8 -33.22 55.13 -9.93
N CYS A 9 -32.29 55.66 -10.73
CA CYS A 9 -30.90 55.19 -10.76
C CYS A 9 -30.04 56.19 -10.00
N MET A 10 -29.63 55.83 -8.77
CA MET A 10 -28.58 56.56 -8.06
C MET A 10 -27.50 55.56 -7.67
N ALA A 11 -26.37 55.66 -8.38
CA ALA A 11 -25.15 54.94 -8.09
C ALA A 11 -24.52 55.50 -6.81
N LEU A 12 -24.44 54.68 -5.78
CA LEU A 12 -23.51 54.85 -4.66
C LEU A 12 -22.68 53.58 -4.59
N ALA A 13 -21.47 53.66 -5.11
CA ALA A 13 -20.43 52.66 -4.95
C ALA A 13 -19.99 52.65 -3.48
N MET A 14 -20.57 51.76 -2.67
CA MET A 14 -19.95 51.32 -1.43
C MET A 14 -19.04 50.14 -1.76
N LEU A 15 -17.73 50.39 -1.73
CA LEU A 15 -16.72 49.34 -1.61
C LEU A 15 -17.01 48.52 -0.35
N PRO A 16 -17.18 47.19 -0.42
CA PRO A 16 -17.08 46.38 0.78
C PRO A 16 -15.62 46.41 1.21
N ILE A 17 -15.35 47.02 2.37
CA ILE A 17 -14.14 46.72 3.14
C ILE A 17 -14.21 45.23 3.41
N ALA A 18 -13.45 44.45 2.64
CA ALA A 18 -13.15 43.08 2.97
C ALA A 18 -12.40 43.12 4.30
N MET A 19 -13.12 42.91 5.40
CA MET A 19 -12.52 42.47 6.64
C MET A 19 -11.88 41.12 6.33
N CYS A 20 -10.59 41.14 6.01
CA CYS A 20 -9.74 39.98 6.16
C CYS A 20 -9.70 39.65 7.65
N ALA A 21 -10.71 38.94 8.13
CA ALA A 21 -10.59 38.18 9.35
C ALA A 21 -9.50 37.14 9.09
N GLN A 22 -8.26 37.45 9.49
CA GLN A 22 -7.28 36.41 9.80
C GLN A 22 -7.79 35.69 11.04
N GLY A 23 -8.85 34.89 10.87
CA GLY A 23 -9.20 33.88 11.84
C GLY A 23 -8.09 32.85 11.77
N THR A 24 -7.25 32.81 12.80
CA THR A 24 -6.43 31.62 13.07
C THR A 24 -7.41 30.48 13.32
N THR A 25 -7.70 29.69 12.29
CA THR A 25 -8.48 28.47 12.44
C THR A 25 -7.62 27.50 13.25
N GLN A 26 -7.99 27.26 14.50
CA GLN A 26 -7.38 26.24 15.35
C GLN A 26 -8.04 24.89 15.06
N SER A 27 -7.27 23.80 15.12
CA SER A 27 -7.85 22.46 15.05
C SER A 27 -8.76 22.22 16.26
N SER A 28 -9.81 21.45 16.07
CA SER A 28 -10.76 21.13 17.14
C SER A 28 -10.87 19.63 17.36
N HIS A 29 -10.95 19.23 18.63
CA HIS A 29 -11.37 17.89 19.05
C HIS A 29 -12.86 17.88 19.29
N HIS A 30 -13.55 16.90 18.73
CA HIS A 30 -14.94 16.63 19.07
C HIS A 30 -15.05 15.25 19.70
N LYS A 31 -15.63 15.20 20.89
CA LYS A 31 -16.00 13.95 21.53
C LYS A 31 -17.35 13.53 20.98
N LEU A 32 -17.41 12.36 20.36
CA LEU A 32 -18.67 11.77 19.92
C LEU A 32 -19.55 11.43 21.13
N GLY A 33 -20.86 11.47 20.94
CA GLY A 33 -21.82 11.08 21.97
C GLY A 33 -21.51 9.70 22.55
N SER A 34 -21.73 9.52 23.85
CA SER A 34 -21.43 8.30 24.63
C SER A 34 -22.11 7.02 24.13
N ASN A 35 -22.98 7.12 23.12
CA ASN A 35 -23.79 6.01 22.60
C ASN A 35 -23.15 5.30 21.39
N ILE A 36 -21.98 5.75 20.92
CA ILE A 36 -21.25 5.08 19.83
C ILE A 36 -20.25 4.07 20.43
N ASP A 37 -20.70 2.84 20.69
CA ASP A 37 -19.85 1.71 21.13
C ASP A 37 -19.27 0.89 19.95
N TYR A 38 -19.11 1.54 18.81
CA TYR A 38 -18.53 0.94 17.61
C TYR A 38 -17.20 1.62 17.28
N PRO A 39 -16.17 0.87 16.83
CA PRO A 39 -14.93 1.47 16.36
C PRO A 39 -15.18 2.31 15.11
N ILE A 40 -14.34 3.32 14.90
CA ILE A 40 -14.36 4.20 13.74
C ILE A 40 -13.13 3.91 12.93
N ASN A 41 -13.36 3.47 11.70
CA ASN A 41 -12.30 3.14 10.76
C ASN A 41 -12.63 3.64 9.34
N ARG A 42 -13.73 4.37 9.13
CA ARG A 42 -14.12 4.95 7.84
C ARG A 42 -14.66 6.37 8.01
N LEU A 43 -14.38 7.19 7.00
CA LEU A 43 -14.82 8.58 6.88
C LEU A 43 -15.38 8.82 5.48
N SER A 44 -16.31 9.77 5.35
CA SER A 44 -16.62 10.35 4.05
C SER A 44 -15.48 11.24 3.55
N PRO A 45 -15.39 11.48 2.22
CA PRO A 45 -14.36 12.32 1.62
C PRO A 45 -14.21 13.72 2.24
N ASP A 46 -15.32 14.33 2.70
CA ASP A 46 -15.34 15.62 3.39
C ASP A 46 -15.17 15.52 4.92
N GLY A 47 -15.16 14.30 5.45
CA GLY A 47 -15.08 14.00 6.88
C GLY A 47 -16.37 14.22 7.68
N ARG A 48 -17.49 14.57 7.03
CA ARG A 48 -18.77 14.78 7.73
C ARG A 48 -19.32 13.49 8.33
N TYR A 49 -19.29 12.41 7.55
CA TYR A 49 -19.81 11.12 7.96
C TYR A 49 -18.68 10.23 8.43
N MET A 50 -18.97 9.45 9.46
CA MET A 50 -18.03 8.54 10.07
C MET A 50 -18.70 7.20 10.29
N GLY A 51 -17.94 6.13 10.25
CA GLY A 51 -18.51 4.83 10.47
C GLY A 51 -17.49 3.74 10.71
N GLY A 52 -18.04 2.57 10.94
CA GLY A 52 -17.30 1.35 11.11
C GLY A 52 -18.27 0.19 11.26
N TRP A 53 -17.76 -0.94 11.72
CA TRP A 53 -18.56 -2.13 11.90
C TRP A 53 -18.07 -2.94 13.11
N LYS A 54 -18.98 -3.70 13.72
CA LYS A 54 -18.72 -4.61 14.84
C LYS A 54 -19.69 -5.77 14.74
N ASN A 55 -19.21 -7.01 14.85
CA ASN A 55 -20.03 -8.22 14.83
C ASN A 55 -21.02 -8.29 13.65
N GLY A 56 -20.57 -7.91 12.45
CA GLY A 56 -21.40 -7.92 11.25
C GLY A 56 -22.45 -6.81 11.15
N VAL A 57 -22.45 -5.85 12.08
CA VAL A 57 -23.31 -4.66 12.04
C VAL A 57 -22.46 -3.44 11.73
N SER A 58 -22.80 -2.75 10.63
CA SER A 58 -22.21 -1.49 10.22
C SER A 58 -23.06 -0.31 10.67
N TYR A 59 -22.43 0.84 10.94
CA TYR A 59 -23.14 2.07 11.28
C TYR A 59 -22.51 3.27 10.56
N VAL A 60 -23.33 4.32 10.39
CA VAL A 60 -22.90 5.64 9.92
C VAL A 60 -23.43 6.70 10.86
N TYR A 61 -22.54 7.59 11.27
CA TYR A 61 -22.79 8.72 12.13
C TYR A 61 -22.56 10.02 11.38
N ASP A 62 -23.49 10.97 11.52
CA ASP A 62 -23.37 12.32 10.96
C ASP A 62 -22.87 13.27 12.04
N THR A 63 -21.67 13.81 11.85
CA THR A 63 -21.03 14.74 12.80
C THR A 63 -21.74 16.07 12.91
N GLN A 64 -22.44 16.52 11.87
CA GLN A 64 -23.17 17.79 11.89
C GLN A 64 -24.48 17.66 12.65
N MET A 65 -25.19 16.55 12.46
CA MET A 65 -26.43 16.26 13.18
C MET A 65 -26.19 15.65 14.57
N ASN A 66 -24.95 15.25 14.86
CA ASN A 66 -24.55 14.60 16.12
C ASN A 66 -25.37 13.33 16.43
N GLN A 67 -25.70 12.54 15.42
CA GLN A 67 -26.53 11.33 15.56
C GLN A 67 -26.15 10.21 14.58
N THR A 68 -26.46 8.97 14.95
CA THR A 68 -26.36 7.81 14.05
C THR A 68 -27.46 7.89 13.01
N LEU A 69 -27.09 7.96 11.73
CA LEU A 69 -28.01 8.05 10.60
C LEU A 69 -28.51 6.67 10.18
N THR A 70 -27.64 5.68 10.16
CA THR A 70 -27.94 4.34 9.65
C THR A 70 -27.19 3.27 10.43
N THR A 71 -27.86 2.14 10.66
CA THR A 71 -27.30 0.90 11.19
C THR A 71 -27.79 -0.24 10.29
N LEU A 72 -26.88 -1.09 9.81
CA LEU A 72 -27.18 -2.17 8.88
C LEU A 72 -26.49 -3.46 9.31
N GLY A 73 -27.22 -4.57 9.22
CA GLY A 73 -26.79 -5.89 9.65
C GLY A 73 -27.65 -6.43 10.80
N GLY A 74 -27.39 -7.67 11.22
CA GLY A 74 -28.14 -8.38 12.27
C GLY A 74 -28.19 -9.89 12.04
N ASP A 75 -29.17 -10.56 12.67
CA ASP A 75 -29.24 -12.01 12.84
C ASP A 75 -29.03 -12.87 11.57
N ASN A 76 -29.39 -12.36 10.39
CA ASN A 76 -29.24 -13.07 9.10
C ASN A 76 -28.59 -12.22 8.01
N LEU A 77 -27.95 -11.10 8.39
CA LEU A 77 -27.29 -10.20 7.46
C LEU A 77 -26.03 -9.64 8.10
N THR A 78 -24.88 -10.04 7.59
CA THR A 78 -23.61 -9.43 7.96
C THR A 78 -23.29 -8.32 6.97
N VAL A 79 -23.02 -7.11 7.45
CA VAL A 79 -22.64 -5.95 6.63
C VAL A 79 -21.28 -5.45 7.07
N TYR A 80 -20.32 -5.47 6.15
CA TYR A 80 -18.97 -4.91 6.31
C TYR A 80 -18.85 -3.60 5.54
N LEU A 81 -18.87 -2.48 6.26
CA LEU A 81 -18.67 -1.15 5.70
C LEU A 81 -17.31 -1.04 5.00
N LYS A 82 -17.31 -0.49 3.78
CA LYS A 82 -16.11 -0.25 2.98
C LYS A 82 -15.82 1.21 2.74
N SER A 83 -16.84 1.99 2.36
CA SER A 83 -16.72 3.44 2.16
C SER A 83 -18.03 4.16 2.48
N ILE A 84 -17.95 5.46 2.75
CA ILE A 84 -19.08 6.35 3.00
C ILE A 84 -18.96 7.53 2.04
N ASN A 85 -20.05 7.90 1.38
CA ASN A 85 -20.07 9.04 0.47
C ASN A 85 -20.43 10.34 1.21
N ASN A 86 -20.16 11.50 0.59
CA ASN A 86 -20.53 12.82 1.15
C ASN A 86 -22.05 13.07 1.24
N ASP A 87 -22.88 12.18 0.71
CA ASP A 87 -24.33 12.21 0.89
C ASP A 87 -24.81 11.21 1.97
N GLY A 88 -23.89 10.54 2.66
CA GLY A 88 -24.18 9.54 3.69
C GLY A 88 -24.52 8.14 3.15
N SER A 89 -24.58 7.94 1.83
CA SER A 89 -24.73 6.60 1.26
C SER A 89 -23.47 5.76 1.47
N ILE A 90 -23.64 4.44 1.50
CA ILE A 90 -22.55 3.54 1.91
C ILE A 90 -22.22 2.48 0.87
N TRP A 91 -20.94 2.14 0.80
CA TRP A 91 -20.47 0.97 0.09
C TRP A 91 -20.14 -0.13 1.09
N ALA A 92 -20.61 -1.36 0.83
CA ALA A 92 -20.38 -2.48 1.74
C ALA A 92 -20.30 -3.82 1.01
N SER A 93 -19.63 -4.78 1.66
CA SER A 93 -19.86 -6.20 1.43
C SER A 93 -20.98 -6.67 2.36
N ARG A 94 -21.93 -7.45 1.84
CA ARG A 94 -23.04 -8.02 2.61
C ARG A 94 -23.12 -9.53 2.42
N ILE A 95 -23.37 -10.26 3.49
CA ILE A 95 -23.48 -11.72 3.50
C ILE A 95 -24.85 -12.09 4.07
N ASP A 96 -25.64 -12.78 3.25
CA ASP A 96 -26.94 -13.35 3.60
C ASP A 96 -27.02 -14.82 3.14
N ASN A 97 -28.21 -15.42 3.23
CA ASN A 97 -28.43 -16.81 2.81
C ASN A 97 -28.26 -17.05 1.30
N GLU A 98 -28.24 -16.00 0.48
CA GLU A 98 -28.00 -16.06 -0.96
C GLU A 98 -26.50 -15.90 -1.31
N GLY A 99 -25.65 -15.72 -0.30
CA GLY A 99 -24.20 -15.60 -0.42
C GLY A 99 -23.70 -14.17 -0.22
N ILE A 100 -22.52 -13.90 -0.76
CA ILE A 100 -21.86 -12.59 -0.62
C ILE A 100 -22.27 -11.68 -1.79
N LYS A 101 -22.73 -10.47 -1.47
CA LYS A 101 -23.04 -9.39 -2.41
C LYS A 101 -22.24 -8.14 -2.05
N TYR A 102 -22.07 -7.24 -3.02
CA TYR A 102 -21.34 -6.00 -2.83
C TYR A 102 -22.10 -4.89 -3.52
N GLY A 103 -22.23 -3.74 -2.88
CA GLY A 103 -23.00 -2.67 -3.48
C GLY A 103 -23.08 -1.39 -2.69
N LEU A 104 -23.84 -0.46 -3.27
CA LEU A 104 -24.18 0.83 -2.70
C LEU A 104 -25.53 0.72 -2.00
N TYR A 105 -25.60 1.12 -0.74
CA TYR A 105 -26.86 1.36 -0.04
C TYR A 105 -27.15 2.85 0.04
N LYS A 106 -28.29 3.24 -0.50
CA LYS A 106 -28.76 4.62 -0.55
C LYS A 106 -30.29 4.65 -0.43
N ASP A 107 -30.82 5.57 0.36
CA ASP A 107 -32.26 5.82 0.51
C ASP A 107 -33.08 4.53 0.78
N GLY A 108 -32.57 3.65 1.65
CA GLY A 108 -33.25 2.40 2.00
C GLY A 108 -33.08 1.25 1.01
N LYS A 109 -32.30 1.43 -0.06
CA LYS A 109 -32.19 0.46 -1.17
C LYS A 109 -30.75 0.11 -1.48
N TRP A 110 -30.53 -1.17 -1.80
CA TRP A 110 -29.26 -1.69 -2.29
C TRP A 110 -29.22 -1.68 -3.81
N THR A 111 -28.08 -1.25 -4.36
CA THR A 111 -27.71 -1.43 -5.77
C THR A 111 -26.44 -2.25 -5.81
N ASP A 112 -26.54 -3.51 -6.24
CA ASP A 112 -25.41 -4.43 -6.29
C ASP A 112 -24.50 -4.18 -7.49
N LEU A 113 -23.20 -4.44 -7.30
CA LEU A 113 -22.25 -4.54 -8.39
C LEU A 113 -22.54 -5.80 -9.22
N PRO A 114 -22.41 -5.73 -10.56
CA PRO A 114 -22.51 -6.93 -11.38
C PRO A 114 -21.41 -7.94 -11.00
N LYS A 115 -21.80 -9.20 -10.82
CA LYS A 115 -20.87 -10.28 -10.47
C LYS A 115 -20.23 -10.89 -11.74
N PRO A 116 -18.92 -11.13 -11.78
CA PRO A 116 -18.28 -11.90 -12.83
C PRO A 116 -18.76 -13.36 -12.84
N GLU A 117 -18.94 -13.94 -14.03
CA GLU A 117 -19.30 -15.35 -14.17
C GLU A 117 -18.19 -16.28 -13.66
N GLY A 118 -18.58 -17.45 -13.12
CA GLY A 118 -17.63 -18.45 -12.64
C GLY A 118 -17.07 -18.21 -11.23
N PHE A 119 -17.51 -17.18 -10.50
CA PHE A 119 -17.08 -16.91 -9.13
C PHE A 119 -18.19 -17.10 -8.09
N SER A 120 -17.80 -17.72 -6.98
CA SER A 120 -18.66 -18.03 -5.84
C SER A 120 -18.72 -16.92 -4.78
N GLY A 121 -17.64 -16.15 -4.61
CA GLY A 121 -17.55 -15.08 -3.61
C GLY A 121 -16.38 -14.13 -3.87
N GLY A 122 -16.01 -13.34 -2.85
CA GLY A 122 -15.04 -12.25 -2.99
C GLY A 122 -15.13 -11.17 -1.91
N TRP A 123 -14.44 -10.06 -2.12
CA TRP A 123 -14.38 -8.93 -1.18
C TRP A 123 -14.31 -7.60 -1.92
N LEU A 124 -15.27 -6.71 -1.63
CA LEU A 124 -15.14 -5.30 -1.96
C LEU A 124 -13.97 -4.70 -1.18
N ARG A 125 -13.04 -4.04 -1.88
CA ARG A 125 -11.77 -3.60 -1.29
C ARG A 125 -11.70 -2.09 -1.15
N HIS A 126 -11.92 -1.37 -2.25
CA HIS A 126 -11.83 0.09 -2.27
C HIS A 126 -12.79 0.72 -3.26
N VAL A 127 -13.23 1.95 -2.97
CA VAL A 127 -14.12 2.76 -3.79
C VAL A 127 -13.57 4.18 -3.78
N THR A 128 -13.44 4.81 -4.96
CA THR A 128 -12.96 6.20 -5.04
C THR A 128 -13.99 7.18 -4.49
N PRO A 129 -13.57 8.37 -4.03
CA PRO A 129 -14.46 9.37 -3.42
C PRO A 129 -15.60 9.84 -4.32
N ASP A 130 -15.32 9.93 -5.62
CA ASP A 130 -16.30 10.27 -6.67
C ASP A 130 -17.16 9.08 -7.11
N GLN A 131 -16.90 7.90 -6.54
CA GLN A 131 -17.54 6.61 -6.82
C GLN A 131 -17.37 6.15 -8.26
N LYS A 132 -16.46 6.77 -9.02
CA LYS A 132 -16.23 6.43 -10.42
C LYS A 132 -15.56 5.08 -10.56
N TYR A 133 -14.72 4.71 -9.59
CA TYR A 133 -13.99 3.46 -9.62
C TYR A 133 -14.15 2.67 -8.33
N THR A 134 -14.20 1.36 -8.47
CA THR A 134 -14.28 0.40 -7.38
C THR A 134 -13.42 -0.81 -7.71
N VAL A 135 -12.75 -1.39 -6.71
CA VAL A 135 -11.98 -2.64 -6.89
C VAL A 135 -12.46 -3.73 -5.94
N ASN A 136 -12.44 -4.96 -6.45
CA ASN A 136 -12.97 -6.14 -5.78
C ASN A 136 -12.10 -7.36 -6.13
N SER A 137 -11.84 -8.24 -5.16
CA SER A 137 -11.30 -9.58 -5.42
C SER A 137 -12.43 -10.58 -5.51
N TYR A 138 -12.47 -11.42 -6.54
CA TYR A 138 -13.34 -12.59 -6.55
C TYR A 138 -12.54 -13.85 -6.29
N THR A 139 -13.05 -14.71 -5.42
CA THR A 139 -12.35 -15.89 -4.93
C THR A 139 -13.14 -17.16 -5.26
N ASN A 140 -12.43 -18.22 -5.61
CA ASN A 140 -12.93 -19.58 -5.65
C ASN A 140 -12.03 -20.49 -4.82
N SER A 141 -12.56 -21.64 -4.44
CA SER A 141 -11.78 -22.71 -3.82
C SER A 141 -11.66 -23.86 -4.80
N LEU A 142 -10.45 -24.36 -4.98
CA LEU A 142 -10.19 -25.64 -5.63
C LEU A 142 -10.58 -26.80 -4.68
N PRO A 143 -10.72 -28.05 -5.18
CA PRO A 143 -11.11 -29.21 -4.36
C PRO A 143 -10.17 -29.53 -3.19
N ASP A 144 -8.91 -29.14 -3.31
CA ASP A 144 -7.85 -29.25 -2.29
C ASP A 144 -7.86 -28.08 -1.28
N MET A 145 -8.89 -27.23 -1.33
CA MET A 145 -9.06 -26.01 -0.53
C MET A 145 -8.11 -24.86 -0.90
N THR A 146 -7.36 -24.96 -1.99
CA THR A 146 -6.54 -23.86 -2.49
C THR A 146 -7.44 -22.70 -2.92
N LEU A 147 -7.23 -21.53 -2.32
CA LEU A 147 -7.95 -20.31 -2.67
C LEU A 147 -7.30 -19.68 -3.90
N ILE A 148 -8.08 -19.58 -4.97
CA ILE A 148 -7.71 -18.79 -6.15
C ILE A 148 -8.46 -17.47 -6.11
N SER A 149 -7.78 -16.37 -6.43
CA SER A 149 -8.40 -15.06 -6.49
C SER A 149 -7.96 -14.28 -7.71
N ASP A 150 -8.93 -13.54 -8.25
CA ASP A 150 -8.73 -12.63 -9.37
C ASP A 150 -9.19 -11.22 -9.00
N ALA A 151 -8.45 -10.24 -9.50
CA ALA A 151 -8.69 -8.83 -9.26
C ALA A 151 -9.60 -8.22 -10.33
N PHE A 152 -10.58 -7.43 -9.91
CA PHE A 152 -11.54 -6.77 -10.79
C PHE A 152 -11.61 -5.28 -10.51
N LEU A 153 -11.63 -4.50 -11.60
CA LEU A 153 -11.89 -3.07 -11.59
C LEU A 153 -13.29 -2.81 -12.13
N TYR A 154 -14.05 -2.00 -11.41
CA TYR A 154 -15.37 -1.52 -11.77
C TYR A 154 -15.31 -0.04 -12.11
N GLU A 155 -15.89 0.33 -13.25
CA GLU A 155 -16.04 1.72 -13.69
C GLU A 155 -17.53 2.08 -13.74
N ARG A 156 -17.88 3.20 -13.13
CA ARG A 156 -19.24 3.74 -13.17
C ARG A 156 -19.54 4.30 -14.55
N LYS A 157 -20.70 3.95 -15.09
CA LYS A 157 -21.24 4.49 -16.34
C LYS A 157 -22.07 5.75 -16.07
N GLU A 158 -22.40 6.49 -17.13
CA GLU A 158 -23.23 7.70 -17.05
C GLU A 158 -24.63 7.44 -16.47
N ASP A 159 -25.20 6.25 -16.72
CA ASP A 159 -26.50 5.81 -16.17
C ASP A 159 -26.45 5.43 -14.68
N GLY A 160 -25.26 5.51 -14.06
CA GLY A 160 -25.03 5.16 -12.66
C GLY A 160 -24.78 3.68 -12.39
N THR A 161 -24.93 2.80 -13.38
CA THR A 161 -24.54 1.38 -13.29
C THR A 161 -23.04 1.20 -13.40
N TYR A 162 -22.54 0.00 -13.12
CA TYR A 162 -21.11 -0.31 -13.23
C TYR A 162 -20.85 -1.31 -14.37
N ARG A 163 -19.70 -1.17 -15.02
CA ARG A 163 -19.08 -2.23 -15.82
C ARG A 163 -17.83 -2.72 -15.10
N TYR A 164 -17.49 -4.00 -15.23
CA TYR A 164 -16.23 -4.52 -14.70
C TYR A 164 -15.29 -4.96 -15.80
N ARG A 165 -14.00 -4.99 -15.47
CA ARG A 165 -12.95 -5.68 -16.22
C ARG A 165 -12.11 -6.50 -15.23
N LYS A 166 -11.68 -7.69 -15.66
CA LYS A 166 -10.68 -8.48 -14.94
C LYS A 166 -9.33 -7.83 -15.16
N LEU A 167 -8.58 -7.59 -14.08
CA LEU A 167 -7.20 -7.13 -14.15
C LEU A 167 -6.30 -8.32 -14.51
N ILE A 168 -5.33 -8.07 -15.38
CA ILE A 168 -4.36 -9.09 -15.78
C ILE A 168 -3.52 -9.51 -14.57
N LYS A 169 -3.16 -10.79 -14.45
CA LYS A 169 -2.23 -11.24 -13.40
C LYS A 169 -1.00 -11.87 -14.04
N PRO A 170 0.16 -11.87 -13.35
CA PRO A 170 1.32 -12.59 -13.83
C PRO A 170 0.96 -14.05 -14.04
N LYS A 171 1.45 -14.65 -15.13
CA LYS A 171 1.25 -16.08 -15.37
C LYS A 171 1.98 -16.90 -14.32
N ASN A 172 3.21 -16.51 -14.01
CA ASN A 172 4.09 -17.20 -13.09
C ASN A 172 4.47 -16.27 -11.93
N ASP A 173 4.69 -16.83 -10.74
CA ASP A 173 5.19 -16.08 -9.59
C ASP A 173 6.68 -15.72 -9.74
N CYS A 174 7.18 -14.91 -8.81
CA CYS A 174 8.56 -14.41 -8.80
C CYS A 174 9.59 -15.43 -8.29
N TRP A 175 9.16 -16.57 -7.74
CA TRP A 175 9.99 -17.49 -6.96
C TRP A 175 10.16 -18.86 -7.64
N THR A 176 9.08 -19.55 -7.93
CA THR A 176 9.02 -20.97 -8.31
C THR A 176 8.56 -21.23 -9.74
N GLU A 177 8.41 -20.22 -10.59
CA GLU A 177 7.73 -20.35 -11.90
C GLU A 177 6.31 -20.95 -11.77
N SER A 178 5.75 -21.07 -10.56
CA SER A 178 4.41 -21.63 -10.36
C SER A 178 3.37 -20.62 -10.83
N GLU A 179 2.17 -21.09 -11.16
CA GLU A 179 1.08 -20.19 -11.53
C GLU A 179 0.70 -19.25 -10.36
N VAL A 180 0.44 -17.97 -10.66
CA VAL A 180 -0.09 -17.06 -9.64
C VAL A 180 -1.56 -17.37 -9.38
N PHE A 181 -1.82 -18.05 -8.27
CA PHE A 181 -3.17 -18.44 -7.87
C PHE A 181 -3.97 -17.29 -7.26
N HIS A 182 -3.31 -16.34 -6.60
CA HIS A 182 -3.97 -15.33 -5.79
C HIS A 182 -3.46 -13.91 -6.08
N VAL A 183 -4.35 -13.06 -6.60
CA VAL A 183 -4.18 -11.62 -6.69
C VAL A 183 -5.38 -10.88 -6.11
N ASP A 184 -5.12 -9.90 -5.26
CA ASP A 184 -6.16 -9.20 -4.51
C ASP A 184 -5.94 -7.69 -4.61
N PRO A 185 -6.85 -6.92 -5.25
CA PRO A 185 -6.69 -5.49 -5.35
C PRO A 185 -7.04 -4.87 -3.99
N MET A 186 -6.18 -4.01 -3.48
CA MET A 186 -6.32 -3.41 -2.15
C MET A 186 -6.89 -2.01 -2.23
N GLN A 187 -6.36 -1.17 -3.13
CA GLN A 187 -6.74 0.24 -3.28
C GLN A 187 -6.66 0.70 -4.74
N ILE A 188 -7.31 1.81 -5.05
CA ILE A 188 -7.18 2.50 -6.34
C ILE A 188 -7.01 3.99 -6.10
N SER A 189 -6.13 4.65 -6.87
CA SER A 189 -5.92 6.10 -6.82
C SER A 189 -7.21 6.84 -7.21
N ASN A 190 -7.37 8.07 -6.71
CA ASN A 190 -8.57 8.86 -6.91
C ASN A 190 -8.87 9.16 -8.39
N ASP A 191 -7.84 9.26 -9.23
CA ASP A 191 -7.97 9.44 -10.68
C ASP A 191 -8.25 8.13 -11.45
N GLY A 192 -8.16 6.98 -10.75
CA GLY A 192 -8.29 5.64 -11.30
C GLY A 192 -7.06 5.15 -12.07
N ARG A 193 -5.95 5.88 -12.07
CA ARG A 193 -4.76 5.56 -12.87
C ARG A 193 -4.01 4.35 -12.34
N ILE A 194 -3.91 4.20 -11.02
CA ILE A 194 -3.16 3.13 -10.35
C ILE A 194 -4.08 2.31 -9.48
N VAL A 195 -4.10 1.00 -9.67
CA VAL A 195 -4.66 0.03 -8.71
C VAL A 195 -3.49 -0.62 -7.99
N LEU A 196 -3.48 -0.56 -6.66
CA LEU A 196 -2.59 -1.35 -5.82
C LEU A 196 -3.30 -2.66 -5.45
N GLY A 197 -2.58 -3.77 -5.48
CA GLY A 197 -2.96 -5.02 -4.86
C GLY A 197 -1.79 -5.72 -4.20
N HIS A 198 -2.03 -6.94 -3.75
CA HIS A 198 -0.97 -7.89 -3.47
C HIS A 198 -1.11 -9.14 -4.33
N MET A 199 -0.01 -9.85 -4.45
CA MET A 199 0.06 -11.21 -4.99
C MET A 199 0.72 -12.10 -3.97
N VAL A 200 0.30 -13.36 -3.96
CA VAL A 200 0.93 -14.41 -3.17
C VAL A 200 1.63 -15.37 -4.15
N ASP A 201 2.85 -15.78 -3.85
CA ASP A 201 3.57 -16.77 -4.66
C ASP A 201 2.92 -18.16 -4.59
N GLY A 202 3.27 -19.05 -5.51
CA GLY A 202 2.71 -20.39 -5.63
C GLY A 202 3.02 -21.30 -4.44
N LEU A 203 4.06 -21.00 -3.66
CA LEU A 203 4.33 -21.66 -2.38
C LEU A 203 3.55 -21.08 -1.20
N SER A 204 2.75 -20.03 -1.40
CA SER A 204 2.01 -19.32 -0.35
C SER A 204 2.88 -18.76 0.78
N LYS A 205 4.14 -18.42 0.48
CA LYS A 205 5.14 -17.94 1.45
C LYS A 205 5.33 -16.43 1.41
N TYR A 206 5.29 -15.82 0.22
CA TYR A 206 5.70 -14.45 0.00
C TYR A 206 4.56 -13.61 -0.55
N ILE A 207 4.42 -12.39 -0.01
CA ILE A 207 3.40 -11.43 -0.39
C ILE A 207 4.10 -10.25 -1.05
N PHE A 208 3.81 -9.98 -2.31
CA PHE A 208 4.36 -8.86 -3.05
C PHE A 208 3.29 -7.83 -3.37
N PRO A 209 3.57 -6.52 -3.22
CA PRO A 209 2.74 -5.50 -3.84
C PRO A 209 2.79 -5.64 -5.36
N ILE A 210 1.61 -5.67 -5.97
CA ILE A 210 1.43 -5.61 -7.43
C ILE A 210 0.65 -4.34 -7.73
N ILE A 211 1.08 -3.58 -8.74
CA ILE A 211 0.34 -2.42 -9.24
C ILE A 211 -0.20 -2.71 -10.63
N TRP A 212 -1.36 -2.17 -10.93
CA TRP A 212 -1.88 -2.04 -12.29
C TRP A 212 -1.95 -0.58 -12.66
N GLU A 213 -1.26 -0.20 -13.72
CA GLU A 213 -1.22 1.17 -14.21
C GLU A 213 -1.97 1.29 -15.53
N ARG A 214 -2.85 2.28 -15.59
CA ARG A 214 -3.62 2.59 -16.78
C ARG A 214 -2.72 3.25 -17.83
N ASN A 215 -2.60 2.62 -18.99
CA ASN A 215 -1.89 3.15 -20.14
C ASN A 215 -2.75 4.15 -20.94
N ALA A 216 -2.16 4.77 -21.97
CA ALA A 216 -2.82 5.77 -22.80
C ALA A 216 -4.04 5.24 -23.58
N ALA A 217 -4.10 3.92 -23.86
CA ALA A 217 -5.26 3.27 -24.48
C ALA A 217 -6.38 2.99 -23.47
N GLY A 218 -6.14 3.22 -22.19
CA GLY A 218 -7.08 2.96 -21.11
C GLY A 218 -7.09 1.52 -20.61
N GLU A 219 -6.11 0.71 -21.02
CA GLU A 219 -5.87 -0.64 -20.52
C GLU A 219 -4.91 -0.63 -19.33
N TYR A 220 -4.94 -1.69 -18.54
CA TYR A 220 -4.15 -1.80 -17.31
C TYR A 220 -3.01 -2.80 -17.49
N GLU A 221 -1.79 -2.33 -17.28
CA GLU A 221 -0.57 -3.15 -17.29
C GLU A 221 -0.07 -3.35 -15.87
N TYR A 222 0.39 -4.57 -15.54
CA TYR A 222 0.85 -4.86 -14.19
C TYR A 222 2.36 -4.67 -14.02
N ARG A 223 2.78 -4.31 -12.81
CA ARG A 223 4.18 -4.36 -12.34
C ARG A 223 4.22 -4.87 -10.91
N ILE A 224 5.13 -5.78 -10.62
CA ILE A 224 5.38 -6.26 -9.26
C ILE A 224 6.41 -5.31 -8.63
N LYS A 225 6.26 -5.01 -7.34
CA LYS A 225 7.06 -4.00 -6.65
C LYS A 225 7.84 -4.64 -5.51
N GLY A 226 9.13 -4.29 -5.43
CA GLY A 226 10.01 -4.73 -4.34
C GLY A 226 10.54 -6.16 -4.45
N GLU A 227 10.42 -6.83 -5.59
CA GLU A 227 11.01 -8.17 -5.83
C GLU A 227 12.51 -8.20 -5.56
N SER A 228 13.23 -7.13 -5.92
CA SER A 228 14.67 -7.00 -5.69
C SER A 228 15.06 -6.92 -4.21
N PHE A 229 14.10 -6.71 -3.29
CA PHE A 229 14.38 -6.87 -1.87
C PHE A 229 14.52 -8.33 -1.49
N CYS A 230 13.65 -9.19 -2.03
CA CYS A 230 13.53 -10.59 -1.66
C CYS A 230 14.43 -11.51 -2.51
N PHE A 231 14.67 -11.13 -3.75
CA PHE A 231 15.36 -11.96 -4.73
C PHE A 231 16.54 -11.24 -5.39
N ASN A 232 17.59 -12.02 -5.64
CA ASN A 232 18.70 -11.67 -6.49
C ASN A 232 18.30 -11.94 -7.94
N LEU A 233 17.73 -10.92 -8.59
CA LEU A 233 17.21 -11.01 -9.96
C LEU A 233 18.30 -11.24 -11.03
N ASP A 234 19.58 -11.21 -10.64
CA ASP A 234 20.70 -11.59 -11.51
C ASP A 234 20.97 -13.11 -11.49
N GLN A 235 20.39 -13.85 -10.56
CA GLN A 235 20.44 -15.31 -10.51
C GLN A 235 19.18 -15.89 -11.19
N PRO A 236 19.29 -17.06 -11.83
CA PRO A 236 18.11 -17.74 -12.33
C PRO A 236 17.17 -18.08 -11.16
N SER A 237 15.86 -17.97 -11.40
CA SER A 237 14.87 -18.55 -10.50
C SER A 237 15.17 -20.06 -10.35
N PRO A 238 15.04 -20.62 -9.14
CA PRO A 238 15.23 -22.05 -8.94
C PRO A 238 14.14 -22.90 -9.60
N GLY A 239 13.04 -22.31 -10.07
CA GLY A 239 11.87 -23.04 -10.57
C GLY A 239 11.15 -23.81 -9.46
N ASN A 240 10.21 -24.68 -9.85
CA ASN A 240 9.49 -25.52 -8.90
C ASN A 240 10.45 -26.52 -8.23
N PRO A 241 10.29 -26.80 -6.91
CA PRO A 241 11.09 -27.82 -6.24
C PRO A 241 10.84 -29.21 -6.85
N PRO A 242 11.86 -30.08 -6.91
CA PRO A 242 11.66 -31.48 -7.30
C PRO A 242 10.61 -32.16 -6.42
N ILE A 243 9.77 -33.00 -7.02
CA ILE A 243 8.71 -33.76 -6.33
C ILE A 243 9.11 -35.23 -6.32
N GLU A 244 9.20 -35.83 -5.14
CA GLU A 244 9.67 -37.21 -4.97
C GLU A 244 8.78 -38.18 -5.75
N GLU A 245 7.46 -38.03 -5.64
CA GLU A 245 6.47 -38.90 -6.30
C GLU A 245 6.51 -38.81 -7.83
N GLU A 246 7.06 -37.73 -8.40
CA GLU A 246 7.22 -37.57 -9.85
C GLU A 246 8.54 -38.18 -10.36
N MET A 247 9.56 -38.25 -9.50
CA MET A 247 10.90 -38.75 -9.85
C MET A 247 11.13 -40.21 -9.44
N VAL A 248 10.49 -40.66 -8.36
CA VAL A 248 10.62 -41.99 -7.76
C VAL A 248 9.33 -42.77 -8.01
N THR A 249 9.26 -43.42 -9.17
CA THR A 249 8.08 -44.19 -9.61
C THR A 249 8.24 -45.70 -9.44
N ALA A 250 9.47 -46.17 -9.17
CA ALA A 250 9.77 -47.58 -8.97
C ALA A 250 9.33 -48.07 -7.57
N GLU A 251 9.11 -49.38 -7.44
CA GLU A 251 8.68 -49.99 -6.18
C GLU A 251 9.83 -50.02 -5.15
N PRO A 252 9.56 -49.70 -3.87
CA PRO A 252 10.56 -49.75 -2.80
C PRO A 252 11.28 -51.10 -2.71
N GLY A 253 12.60 -51.06 -2.55
CA GLY A 253 13.46 -52.25 -2.44
C GLY A 253 13.98 -52.81 -3.78
N THR A 254 13.67 -52.15 -4.89
CA THR A 254 14.28 -52.44 -6.21
C THR A 254 15.55 -51.61 -6.43
N PRO A 255 16.54 -52.08 -7.22
CA PRO A 255 17.70 -51.25 -7.59
C PRO A 255 17.32 -49.95 -8.30
N GLU A 256 16.25 -49.98 -9.10
CA GLU A 256 15.72 -48.80 -9.81
C GLU A 256 15.18 -47.74 -8.85
N TYR A 257 14.49 -48.16 -7.77
CA TYR A 257 14.04 -47.26 -6.72
C TYR A 257 15.21 -46.53 -6.05
N GLU A 258 16.28 -47.24 -5.69
CA GLU A 258 17.46 -46.62 -5.07
C GLU A 258 18.16 -45.63 -6.02
N GLU A 259 18.19 -45.93 -7.33
CA GLU A 259 18.75 -45.03 -8.34
C GLU A 259 17.89 -43.76 -8.49
N GLN A 260 16.58 -43.89 -8.61
CA GLN A 260 15.66 -42.76 -8.71
C GLN A 260 15.69 -41.89 -7.46
N LEU A 261 15.74 -42.51 -6.27
CA LEU A 261 15.85 -41.79 -5.00
C LEU A 261 17.15 -41.00 -4.92
N ALA A 262 18.28 -41.56 -5.38
CA ALA A 262 19.55 -40.84 -5.46
C ALA A 262 19.49 -39.65 -6.44
N GLN A 263 18.81 -39.81 -7.59
CA GLN A 263 18.60 -38.73 -8.55
C GLN A 263 17.72 -37.60 -7.97
N TYR A 264 16.67 -37.96 -7.24
CA TYR A 264 15.82 -37.00 -6.53
C TYR A 264 16.63 -36.18 -5.51
N TYR A 265 17.42 -36.82 -4.65
CA TYR A 265 18.24 -36.08 -3.67
C TYR A 265 19.28 -35.17 -4.35
N ALA A 266 19.90 -35.62 -5.44
CA ALA A 266 20.81 -34.77 -6.21
C ALA A 266 20.09 -33.55 -6.83
N ALA A 267 18.86 -33.73 -7.34
CA ALA A 267 18.05 -32.63 -7.85
C ALA A 267 17.65 -31.65 -6.74
N VAL A 268 17.28 -32.15 -5.56
CA VAL A 268 16.97 -31.32 -4.38
C VAL A 268 18.18 -30.50 -3.93
N GLU A 269 19.38 -31.08 -3.92
CA GLU A 269 20.62 -30.35 -3.59
C GLU A 269 20.91 -29.24 -4.61
N GLN A 270 20.75 -29.50 -5.90
CA GLN A 270 20.91 -28.48 -6.95
C GLN A 270 19.88 -27.37 -6.82
N TRP A 271 18.61 -27.72 -6.61
CA TRP A 271 17.54 -26.75 -6.41
C TRP A 271 17.78 -25.88 -5.16
N ASN A 272 18.19 -26.49 -4.04
CA ASN A 272 18.52 -25.75 -2.81
C ASN A 272 19.68 -24.76 -3.02
N ALA A 273 20.69 -25.13 -3.80
CA ALA A 273 21.80 -24.25 -4.12
C ALA A 273 21.34 -23.03 -4.95
N LEU A 274 20.47 -23.24 -5.95
CA LEU A 274 19.86 -22.16 -6.73
C LEU A 274 18.97 -21.28 -5.86
N ALA A 275 18.10 -21.88 -5.04
CA ALA A 275 17.19 -21.16 -4.15
C ALA A 275 17.96 -20.30 -3.14
N ALA A 276 19.05 -20.82 -2.57
CA ALA A 276 19.91 -20.08 -1.66
C ALA A 276 20.66 -18.92 -2.34
N ALA A 277 21.05 -19.07 -3.61
CA ALA A 277 21.67 -17.99 -4.38
C ALA A 277 20.66 -16.92 -4.83
N PHE A 278 19.43 -17.34 -5.11
CA PHE A 278 18.35 -16.48 -5.56
C PHE A 278 17.69 -15.70 -4.41
N TRP A 279 17.57 -16.29 -3.21
CA TRP A 279 16.97 -15.63 -2.04
C TRP A 279 17.94 -14.68 -1.33
N THR A 280 17.51 -13.46 -1.02
CA THR A 280 18.36 -12.46 -0.34
C THR A 280 18.36 -12.57 1.19
N GLY A 281 17.50 -13.42 1.77
CA GLY A 281 17.25 -13.46 3.21
C GLY A 281 16.13 -12.53 3.67
N LYS A 282 15.53 -11.73 2.79
CA LYS A 282 14.56 -10.68 3.13
C LYS A 282 13.20 -10.99 2.54
N ALA A 283 12.14 -10.53 3.21
CA ALA A 283 10.77 -10.78 2.77
C ALA A 283 9.90 -9.54 2.96
N LEU A 284 9.06 -9.23 1.97
CA LEU A 284 7.97 -8.27 2.15
C LEU A 284 6.84 -8.91 2.94
N HIS A 285 6.21 -8.12 3.80
CA HIS A 285 5.14 -8.56 4.69
C HIS A 285 4.05 -7.51 4.83
N GLY A 286 2.89 -7.97 5.29
CA GLY A 286 1.73 -7.14 5.55
C GLY A 286 0.91 -6.84 4.30
N TYR A 287 -0.25 -6.22 4.52
CA TYR A 287 -1.10 -5.74 3.45
C TYR A 287 -0.59 -4.37 3.00
N PRO A 288 -0.31 -4.16 1.69
CA PRO A 288 0.21 -2.88 1.24
C PRO A 288 -0.91 -1.82 1.24
N PHE A 289 -0.52 -0.57 1.55
CA PHE A 289 -1.37 0.61 1.48
C PHE A 289 -0.81 1.61 0.46
N MET A 290 -1.65 2.41 -0.16
CA MET A 290 -1.26 3.44 -1.13
C MET A 290 -1.86 4.78 -0.72
N ASP A 291 -1.14 5.86 -1.00
CA ASP A 291 -1.74 7.19 -0.95
C ASP A 291 -2.84 7.37 -2.03
N ASN A 292 -3.69 8.37 -1.84
CA ASN A 292 -4.85 8.58 -2.72
C ASN A 292 -4.48 9.07 -4.13
N GLN A 293 -3.22 9.44 -4.39
CA GLN A 293 -2.72 9.86 -5.71
C GLN A 293 -1.97 8.74 -6.44
N GLY A 294 -1.75 7.59 -5.78
CA GLY A 294 -1.02 6.48 -6.37
C GLY A 294 0.47 6.76 -6.57
N THR A 295 1.11 7.44 -5.62
CA THR A 295 2.55 7.77 -5.71
C THR A 295 3.44 6.91 -4.82
N THR A 296 2.97 6.58 -3.62
CA THR A 296 3.74 5.87 -2.59
C THR A 296 2.95 4.69 -2.04
N ILE A 297 3.62 3.56 -1.88
CA ILE A 297 3.14 2.34 -1.23
C ILE A 297 3.76 2.24 0.16
N GLY A 298 2.95 2.03 1.20
CA GLY A 298 3.40 1.58 2.51
C GLY A 298 3.27 0.06 2.64
N THR A 299 4.35 -0.60 3.05
CA THR A 299 4.41 -2.04 3.35
C THR A 299 5.46 -2.29 4.45
N ALA A 300 5.84 -3.54 4.74
CA ALA A 300 6.89 -3.86 5.69
C ALA A 300 7.93 -4.81 5.06
N LEU A 301 9.18 -4.66 5.49
CA LEU A 301 10.31 -5.48 5.06
C LEU A 301 10.92 -6.19 6.27
N PHE A 302 10.92 -7.52 6.24
CA PHE A 302 11.77 -8.32 7.09
C PHE A 302 13.19 -8.35 6.51
N THR A 303 14.18 -7.92 7.29
CA THR A 303 15.56 -7.78 6.81
C THR A 303 16.44 -9.01 7.05
N GLY A 304 15.91 -10.06 7.67
CA GLY A 304 16.67 -11.24 8.13
C GLY A 304 17.09 -11.18 9.60
N GLU A 305 17.05 -9.99 10.22
CA GLU A 305 17.43 -9.78 11.63
C GLU A 305 16.23 -10.06 12.54
N GLN A 306 16.21 -11.23 13.19
CA GLN A 306 15.08 -11.68 14.04
C GLN A 306 14.75 -10.68 15.16
N ASP A 307 15.77 -10.05 15.72
CA ASP A 307 15.72 -9.09 16.81
C ASP A 307 15.19 -7.71 16.38
N LYS A 308 15.24 -7.37 15.09
CA LYS A 308 14.58 -6.17 14.54
C LYS A 308 13.15 -6.45 14.11
N GLY A 309 12.87 -7.66 13.63
CA GLY A 309 11.57 -7.99 13.02
C GLY A 309 11.32 -7.19 11.74
N SER A 310 10.06 -7.18 11.26
CA SER A 310 9.68 -6.41 10.07
C SER A 310 9.73 -4.90 10.36
N GLN A 311 10.35 -4.18 9.42
CA GLN A 311 10.50 -2.72 9.45
C GLN A 311 9.52 -2.07 8.46
N PRO A 312 8.87 -0.94 8.79
CA PRO A 312 8.08 -0.18 7.84
C PRO A 312 8.90 0.24 6.61
N LEU A 313 8.28 0.14 5.44
CA LEU A 313 8.84 0.48 4.14
C LEU A 313 7.86 1.39 3.39
N LEU A 314 8.34 2.54 2.94
CA LEU A 314 7.62 3.40 1.99
C LEU A 314 8.31 3.31 0.64
N LEU A 315 7.59 2.87 -0.40
CA LEU A 315 8.10 2.58 -1.72
C LEU A 315 7.43 3.47 -2.77
N SER A 316 8.23 4.12 -3.60
CA SER A 316 7.79 4.91 -4.75
C SER A 316 7.27 4.02 -5.87
N ILE A 317 6.09 4.35 -6.37
CA ILE A 317 5.48 3.68 -7.52
C ILE A 317 6.25 4.00 -8.81
N ALA A 318 6.76 5.21 -8.93
CA ALA A 318 7.38 5.71 -10.16
C ALA A 318 8.71 4.99 -10.48
N ASP A 319 9.58 4.86 -9.48
CA ASP A 319 10.99 4.51 -9.69
C ASP A 319 11.57 3.47 -8.70
N ASP A 320 10.73 2.87 -7.84
CA ASP A 320 11.15 1.93 -6.79
C ASP A 320 12.11 2.52 -5.74
N SER A 321 12.31 3.85 -5.71
CA SER A 321 12.99 4.49 -4.58
C SER A 321 12.20 4.25 -3.30
N TYR A 322 12.88 4.14 -2.16
CA TYR A 322 12.23 3.75 -0.92
C TYR A 322 12.83 4.42 0.32
N ALA A 323 12.04 4.45 1.38
CA ALA A 323 12.49 4.76 2.74
C ALA A 323 12.20 3.55 3.63
N LEU A 324 13.26 2.96 4.20
CA LEU A 324 13.16 1.94 5.23
C LEU A 324 13.22 2.64 6.59
N ILE A 325 12.18 2.47 7.40
CA ILE A 325 12.09 3.10 8.72
C ILE A 325 12.47 2.04 9.75
N GLU A 326 13.62 2.22 10.41
CA GLU A 326 14.02 1.33 11.50
C GLU A 326 13.18 1.60 12.75
N TYR A 327 12.05 0.89 12.87
CA TYR A 327 11.17 0.97 14.02
C TYR A 327 10.49 -0.38 14.29
N TYR A 328 10.80 -0.93 15.46
CA TYR A 328 10.48 -2.31 15.84
C TYR A 328 8.98 -2.64 15.77
N LYS A 329 8.64 -3.70 15.03
CA LYS A 329 7.30 -4.31 14.94
C LYS A 329 6.17 -3.33 14.60
N THR A 330 6.46 -2.36 13.73
CA THR A 330 5.44 -1.47 13.20
C THR A 330 5.22 -1.70 11.72
N GLU A 331 4.00 -1.39 11.27
CA GLU A 331 3.62 -1.50 9.87
C GLU A 331 2.90 -0.21 9.45
N PRO A 332 3.03 0.22 8.18
CA PRO A 332 2.22 1.31 7.65
C PRO A 332 0.74 0.92 7.61
N PHE A 333 -0.11 1.83 8.06
CA PHE A 333 -1.58 1.69 8.00
C PHE A 333 -2.26 2.78 7.18
N MET A 334 -1.54 3.88 6.94
CA MET A 334 -2.00 4.99 6.13
C MET A 334 -0.78 5.71 5.59
N VAL A 335 -0.83 6.12 4.33
CA VAL A 335 0.17 6.99 3.71
C VAL A 335 -0.58 8.15 3.08
N THR A 336 -0.19 9.38 3.41
CA THR A 336 -0.78 10.59 2.85
C THR A 336 -0.04 10.99 1.58
N SER A 337 -0.68 11.78 0.73
CA SER A 337 -0.05 12.29 -0.50
C SER A 337 1.07 13.30 -0.24
N SER A 338 1.26 13.77 1.00
CA SER A 338 2.44 14.54 1.42
C SER A 338 3.62 13.67 1.83
N GLY A 339 3.48 12.33 1.80
CA GLY A 339 4.52 11.39 2.21
C GLY A 339 4.56 11.14 3.72
N THR A 340 3.53 11.55 4.47
CA THR A 340 3.41 11.21 5.89
C THR A 340 2.73 9.84 6.03
N ALA A 341 3.40 8.91 6.72
CA ALA A 341 2.88 7.60 7.05
C ALA A 341 2.51 7.50 8.53
N PHE A 342 1.35 6.90 8.77
CA PHE A 342 0.91 6.45 10.08
C PHE A 342 1.37 5.00 10.26
N LEU A 343 2.22 4.76 11.25
CA LEU A 343 2.80 3.46 11.55
C LEU A 343 2.20 2.93 12.86
N LEU A 344 1.56 1.77 12.81
CA LEU A 344 0.94 1.15 13.99
C LEU A 344 1.77 -0.05 14.47
N ASN A 345 1.82 -0.22 15.78
CA ASN A 345 2.28 -1.47 16.39
C ASN A 345 1.06 -2.28 16.86
N ARG A 346 0.79 -3.41 16.22
CA ARG A 346 -0.35 -4.27 16.57
C ARG A 346 -0.10 -5.21 17.75
N PHE A 347 1.16 -5.35 18.17
CA PHE A 347 1.58 -6.40 19.11
C PHE A 347 2.00 -5.88 20.47
N MET A 348 2.43 -4.63 20.56
CA MET A 348 2.89 -4.03 21.81
C MET A 348 1.86 -3.03 22.35
N ASP A 349 1.50 -3.23 23.61
CA ASP A 349 0.63 -2.36 24.39
C ASP A 349 1.25 -0.95 24.47
N GLY A 350 0.58 0.07 23.92
CA GLY A 350 0.89 1.46 24.24
C GLY A 350 0.77 2.45 23.09
N ILE A 351 0.17 3.61 23.39
CA ILE A 351 -0.06 4.70 22.44
C ILE A 351 1.25 5.19 21.79
N HIS A 352 2.36 5.19 22.53
CA HIS A 352 3.66 5.68 22.07
C HIS A 352 4.37 4.76 21.07
N HIS A 353 3.88 3.53 20.89
CA HIS A 353 4.38 2.64 19.84
C HIS A 353 3.70 2.88 18.49
N ASN A 354 2.67 3.72 18.46
CA ASN A 354 2.07 4.24 17.25
C ASN A 354 2.77 5.56 16.93
N VAL A 355 3.29 5.65 15.72
CA VAL A 355 4.23 6.71 15.36
C VAL A 355 3.93 7.26 13.98
N MET A 356 4.38 8.48 13.76
CA MET A 356 4.30 9.18 12.50
C MET A 356 5.70 9.28 11.90
N TYR A 357 5.79 9.01 10.61
CA TYR A 357 7.00 9.23 9.84
C TYR A 357 6.65 10.06 8.61
N THR A 358 7.48 11.01 8.22
CA THR A 358 7.31 11.76 6.97
C THR A 358 8.52 11.52 6.09
N LEU A 359 8.30 11.21 4.81
CA LEU A 359 9.36 10.99 3.84
C LEU A 359 10.39 12.13 3.87
N GLY A 360 11.67 11.76 3.97
CA GLY A 360 12.79 12.71 4.07
C GLY A 360 13.05 13.28 5.49
N SER A 361 12.25 12.87 6.48
CA SER A 361 12.53 13.06 7.91
C SER A 361 13.58 12.05 8.40
N ASN A 362 14.38 12.49 9.37
CA ASN A 362 15.29 11.62 10.13
C ASN A 362 14.67 11.10 11.43
N GLU A 363 13.46 11.56 11.75
CA GLU A 363 12.80 11.28 13.03
C GLU A 363 11.48 10.57 12.82
N VAL A 364 11.24 9.61 13.72
CA VAL A 364 9.97 8.94 13.93
C VAL A 364 9.35 9.53 15.21
N ILE A 365 8.15 10.09 15.10
CA ILE A 365 7.53 10.88 16.18
C ILE A 365 6.35 10.08 16.76
N PRO A 366 6.28 9.85 18.09
CA PRO A 366 5.10 9.28 18.73
C PRO A 366 3.83 10.02 18.33
N PHE A 367 2.77 9.28 18.01
CA PHE A 367 1.55 9.83 17.42
C PHE A 367 0.91 10.93 18.28
N ASP A 368 0.87 10.74 19.60
CA ASP A 368 0.34 11.73 20.54
C ASP A 368 1.19 13.02 20.58
N LYS A 369 2.51 12.89 20.50
CA LYS A 369 3.43 14.03 20.41
C LYS A 369 3.31 14.75 19.07
N TRP A 370 3.15 14.01 17.99
CA TRP A 370 2.91 14.57 16.66
C TRP A 370 1.60 15.35 16.62
N LEU A 371 0.50 14.81 17.17
CA LEU A 371 -0.77 15.53 17.29
C LEU A 371 -0.61 16.85 18.06
N LYS A 372 0.13 16.82 19.16
CA LYS A 372 0.39 18.02 19.98
C LYS A 372 1.23 19.04 19.22
N ALA A 373 2.31 18.62 18.58
CA ALA A 373 3.23 19.50 17.86
C ALA A 373 2.57 20.11 16.60
N GLU A 374 1.86 19.30 15.82
CA GLU A 374 1.33 19.72 14.53
C GLU A 374 0.00 20.46 14.63
N TYR A 375 -0.81 20.14 15.65
CA TYR A 375 -2.21 20.59 15.74
C TYR A 375 -2.64 21.10 17.12
N ASP A 376 -1.74 21.10 18.11
CA ASP A 376 -2.05 21.44 19.51
C ASP A 376 -3.10 20.52 20.16
N LEU A 377 -3.22 19.28 19.66
CA LEU A 377 -4.17 18.27 20.15
C LEU A 377 -3.47 17.33 21.14
N THR A 378 -4.04 17.11 22.32
CA THR A 378 -3.46 16.22 23.35
C THR A 378 -4.31 14.98 23.59
N LEU A 379 -3.62 13.84 23.76
CA LEU A 379 -4.21 12.57 24.21
C LEU A 379 -3.77 12.21 25.63
N GLU A 380 -2.98 13.05 26.32
CA GLU A 380 -2.37 12.74 27.63
C GLU A 380 -3.39 12.24 28.64
N ASN A 381 -4.55 12.90 28.72
CA ASN A 381 -5.62 12.54 29.65
C ASN A 381 -6.23 11.14 29.40
N GLU A 382 -6.01 10.55 28.22
CA GLU A 382 -6.56 9.26 27.83
C GLU A 382 -5.73 8.08 28.34
N TYR A 383 -4.47 8.30 28.70
CA TYR A 383 -3.53 7.23 29.08
C TYR A 383 -2.83 7.47 30.43
N LEU A 384 -3.30 8.43 31.23
CA LEU A 384 -2.82 8.75 32.59
C LEU A 384 -2.79 7.56 33.56
N HIS A 385 -3.44 6.42 33.25
CA HIS A 385 -3.58 5.27 34.15
C HIS A 385 -2.89 3.98 33.68
N GLY A 386 -1.93 4.06 32.75
CA GLY A 386 -1.04 2.95 32.42
C GLY A 386 -1.01 2.58 30.93
N PHE A 387 0.10 1.96 30.55
CA PHE A 387 0.62 1.75 29.19
C PHE A 387 -0.21 0.87 28.22
N LYS A 388 -1.51 0.68 28.44
CA LYS A 388 -2.29 -0.32 27.68
C LYS A 388 -3.46 0.25 26.88
N VAL A 389 -3.28 1.44 26.30
CA VAL A 389 -4.25 2.01 25.34
C VAL A 389 -3.74 1.75 23.93
N PHE A 390 -4.57 1.10 23.11
CA PHE A 390 -4.26 0.82 21.71
C PHE A 390 -4.95 1.83 20.81
N VAL A 391 -4.23 2.32 19.81
CA VAL A 391 -4.83 3.07 18.70
C VAL A 391 -5.33 2.04 17.69
N GLY A 392 -6.63 2.07 17.40
CA GLY A 392 -7.24 1.30 16.32
C GLY A 392 -6.83 1.85 14.95
N GLU A 393 -7.44 1.33 13.89
CA GLU A 393 -7.16 1.78 12.52
C GLU A 393 -7.55 3.25 12.33
N PRO A 394 -6.60 4.17 12.09
CA PRO A 394 -6.93 5.56 11.83
C PRO A 394 -7.58 5.70 10.45
N ALA A 395 -8.46 6.68 10.33
CA ALA A 395 -9.08 7.07 9.07
C ALA A 395 -8.86 8.58 8.85
N MET A 396 -8.61 8.94 7.59
CA MET A 396 -8.43 10.32 7.14
C MET A 396 -9.45 10.60 6.03
N SER A 397 -10.03 11.80 6.01
CA SER A 397 -10.85 12.26 4.89
C SER A 397 -9.99 12.57 3.67
N ASP A 398 -10.54 12.50 2.47
CA ASP A 398 -9.80 12.80 1.24
C ASP A 398 -9.30 14.25 1.18
N ASP A 399 -10.07 15.20 1.74
CA ASP A 399 -9.62 16.59 1.89
C ASP A 399 -8.44 16.75 2.87
N GLY A 400 -8.07 15.68 3.60
CA GLY A 400 -6.99 15.64 4.57
C GLY A 400 -7.24 16.48 5.81
N LYS A 401 -8.48 16.94 6.04
CA LYS A 401 -8.86 17.85 7.12
C LYS A 401 -9.60 17.16 8.26
N THR A 402 -9.89 15.88 8.16
CA THR A 402 -10.53 15.12 9.22
C THR A 402 -9.73 13.87 9.51
N LEU A 403 -9.32 13.73 10.78
CA LEU A 403 -8.70 12.52 11.31
C LEU A 403 -9.63 11.88 12.35
N ALA A 404 -9.88 10.60 12.21
CA ALA A 404 -10.60 9.82 13.20
C ALA A 404 -9.86 8.53 13.55
N PHE A 405 -9.99 8.09 14.78
CA PHE A 405 -9.46 6.82 15.26
C PHE A 405 -10.16 6.41 16.55
N THR A 406 -10.02 5.13 16.91
CA THR A 406 -10.54 4.60 18.16
C THR A 406 -9.40 4.29 19.11
N LEU A 407 -9.50 4.70 20.37
CA LEU A 407 -8.69 4.18 21.45
C LEU A 407 -9.39 2.96 22.06
N LYS A 408 -8.69 1.82 22.12
CA LYS A 408 -9.17 0.60 22.78
C LYS A 408 -8.46 0.45 24.13
N PHE A 409 -9.25 0.25 25.17
CA PHE A 409 -8.78 0.10 26.54
C PHE A 409 -8.73 -1.38 26.96
N PRO A 410 -7.94 -1.75 27.99
CA PRO A 410 -7.76 -3.15 28.41
C PRO A 410 -9.04 -3.82 28.91
N ASN A 411 -9.97 -3.03 29.43
CA ASN A 411 -11.30 -3.45 29.87
C ASN A 411 -12.26 -3.75 28.70
N GLY A 412 -11.79 -3.64 27.45
CA GLY A 412 -12.59 -3.88 26.24
C GLY A 412 -13.45 -2.69 25.81
N THR A 413 -13.38 -1.55 26.49
CA THR A 413 -14.12 -0.34 26.09
C THR A 413 -13.40 0.42 24.99
N TYR A 414 -14.18 1.11 24.16
CA TYR A 414 -13.68 1.94 23.08
C TYR A 414 -13.94 3.42 23.36
N LYS A 415 -13.02 4.29 22.95
CA LYS A 415 -13.24 5.73 22.90
C LYS A 415 -12.88 6.25 21.52
N ASN A 416 -13.87 6.80 20.85
CA ASN A 416 -13.69 7.35 19.53
C ASN A 416 -13.21 8.80 19.60
N HIS A 417 -12.23 9.12 18.77
CA HIS A 417 -11.71 10.47 18.59
C HIS A 417 -11.95 10.90 17.15
N TYR A 418 -12.38 12.15 17.01
CA TYR A 418 -12.53 12.83 15.73
C TYR A 418 -11.98 14.24 15.87
N TYR A 419 -11.12 14.61 14.93
CA TYR A 419 -10.50 15.93 14.87
C TYR A 419 -10.75 16.56 13.52
N ARG A 420 -11.20 17.83 13.54
CA ARG A 420 -11.13 18.69 12.36
C ARG A 420 -9.81 19.45 12.41
N LEU A 421 -8.97 19.17 11.43
CA LEU A 421 -7.62 19.70 11.31
C LEU A 421 -7.65 21.05 10.59
N ASN A 422 -6.84 21.98 11.07
CA ASN A 422 -6.71 23.32 10.46
C ASN A 422 -5.78 23.36 9.23
N LYS A 423 -4.96 22.34 9.03
CA LYS A 423 -4.12 22.12 7.84
C LYS A 423 -4.36 20.73 7.27
N SER A 424 -4.37 20.63 5.94
CA SER A 424 -4.58 19.36 5.24
C SER A 424 -3.29 18.56 5.18
N LEU A 425 -3.38 17.25 5.43
CA LEU A 425 -2.25 16.31 5.27
C LEU A 425 -2.12 15.76 3.85
N ASN A 426 -3.13 15.93 2.99
CA ASN A 426 -3.10 15.44 1.61
C ASN A 426 -2.62 16.50 0.62
N LEU A 427 -2.33 17.73 1.09
CA LEU A 427 -1.70 18.75 0.28
C LEU A 427 -0.17 18.65 0.44
N PRO A 428 0.59 18.44 -0.64
CA PRO A 428 2.05 18.44 -0.57
C PRO A 428 2.54 19.81 -0.10
N THR A 429 3.35 19.86 0.97
CA THR A 429 3.94 21.10 1.51
C THR A 429 5.23 21.52 0.79
N SER A 430 5.43 21.04 -0.44
CA SER A 430 6.67 21.01 -1.26
C SER A 430 7.33 19.62 -1.28
N MET A 431 7.49 19.08 -2.48
CA MET A 431 8.25 17.86 -2.76
C MET A 431 9.57 18.29 -3.41
N ASP A 432 10.59 18.57 -2.59
CA ASP A 432 11.97 18.80 -3.07
C ASP A 432 13.01 18.22 -2.08
N LYS A 433 12.67 17.10 -1.44
CA LYS A 433 13.72 16.20 -0.96
C LYS A 433 13.63 14.94 -1.79
N LEU A 434 14.63 14.75 -2.65
CA LEU A 434 14.92 13.44 -3.19
C LEU A 434 14.86 12.46 -2.02
N LEU A 435 13.94 11.50 -2.12
CA LEU A 435 14.06 10.20 -1.47
C LEU A 435 15.49 9.70 -1.72
N SER A 436 15.99 8.74 -0.95
CA SER A 436 17.20 8.05 -1.39
C SER A 436 16.87 7.35 -2.72
N THR A 437 17.09 8.07 -3.80
CA THR A 437 17.20 7.54 -5.14
C THR A 437 18.52 6.79 -5.10
N ASN A 438 18.51 5.51 -5.40
CA ASN A 438 19.55 5.05 -6.32
C ASN A 438 18.98 5.32 -7.71
N PRO A 439 19.28 6.46 -8.36
CA PRO A 439 18.89 6.70 -9.75
C PRO A 439 19.73 5.86 -10.74
N PHE A 440 20.59 4.98 -10.21
CA PHE A 440 21.52 4.16 -10.93
C PHE A 440 21.27 2.68 -10.61
N ARG A 441 20.72 1.94 -11.58
CA ARG A 441 20.87 0.47 -11.59
C ARG A 441 22.25 0.15 -12.10
N VAL A 442 23.20 -0.03 -11.18
CA VAL A 442 24.58 -0.35 -11.52
C VAL A 442 24.95 -1.65 -10.84
N TYR A 443 25.34 -2.63 -11.65
CA TYR A 443 25.75 -3.95 -11.18
C TYR A 443 26.86 -4.50 -12.08
N SER A 444 27.68 -5.40 -11.56
CA SER A 444 28.70 -6.10 -12.34
C SER A 444 28.33 -7.56 -12.46
N SER A 445 28.42 -8.12 -13.67
CA SER A 445 28.32 -9.57 -13.90
C SER A 445 29.55 -10.02 -14.69
N GLY A 446 30.29 -10.98 -14.11
CA GLY A 446 31.64 -11.36 -14.55
C GLY A 446 32.57 -10.15 -14.61
N LYS A 447 33.08 -9.88 -15.81
CA LYS A 447 33.95 -8.75 -16.13
C LYS A 447 33.22 -7.58 -16.79
N THR A 448 31.90 -7.50 -16.71
CA THR A 448 31.13 -6.42 -17.33
C THR A 448 30.38 -5.64 -16.27
N LEU A 449 30.49 -4.30 -16.32
CA LEU A 449 29.71 -3.37 -15.51
C LEU A 449 28.51 -2.89 -16.32
N TYR A 450 27.31 -3.07 -15.79
CA TYR A 450 26.06 -2.63 -16.40
C TYR A 450 25.55 -1.38 -15.69
N THR A 451 25.01 -0.43 -16.45
CA THR A 451 24.51 0.87 -15.94
C THR A 451 23.00 1.05 -16.09
N GLY A 452 22.30 -0.04 -16.47
CA GLY A 452 20.86 -0.22 -16.34
C GLY A 452 19.93 0.68 -17.16
N ASN A 453 20.46 1.70 -17.86
CA ASN A 453 19.69 2.71 -18.61
C ASN A 453 20.32 2.99 -19.99
N SER A 454 19.53 3.55 -20.91
CA SER A 454 19.93 4.02 -22.24
C SER A 454 20.59 5.42 -22.27
N THR A 455 20.57 6.15 -21.15
CA THR A 455 21.21 7.48 -21.04
C THR A 455 22.72 7.35 -20.85
N PRO A 456 23.56 8.03 -21.64
CA PRO A 456 25.02 8.01 -21.48
C PRO A 456 25.47 8.42 -20.07
N CYS A 457 26.57 7.84 -19.59
CA CYS A 457 27.25 8.25 -18.36
C CYS A 457 28.77 8.13 -18.47
N ASP A 458 29.49 8.87 -17.64
CA ASP A 458 30.94 8.69 -17.48
C ASP A 458 31.21 7.76 -16.31
N ILE A 459 32.22 6.89 -16.44
CA ILE A 459 32.55 5.87 -15.45
C ILE A 459 34.03 5.99 -15.08
N ARG A 460 34.34 5.94 -13.79
CA ARG A 460 35.71 5.76 -13.27
C ARG A 460 35.72 4.59 -12.31
N ILE A 461 36.65 3.66 -12.48
CA ILE A 461 36.83 2.53 -11.58
C ILE A 461 38.05 2.80 -10.71
N VAL A 462 37.88 2.61 -9.41
CA VAL A 462 38.91 2.83 -8.40
C VAL A 462 39.12 1.51 -7.64
N ASN A 463 40.37 1.13 -7.41
CA ASN A 463 40.68 -0.02 -6.56
C ASN A 463 40.51 0.33 -5.07
N THR A 464 40.61 -0.67 -4.19
CA THR A 464 40.46 -0.49 -2.73
C THR A 464 41.53 0.41 -2.10
N ASN A 465 42.63 0.68 -2.80
CA ASN A 465 43.69 1.60 -2.38
C ASN A 465 43.44 3.04 -2.85
N GLY A 466 42.29 3.33 -3.47
CA GLY A 466 41.95 4.67 -3.95
C GLY A 466 42.59 5.05 -5.29
N GLN A 467 43.25 4.11 -5.99
CA GLN A 467 43.86 4.37 -7.29
C GLN A 467 42.86 4.13 -8.42
N GLY A 468 42.77 5.08 -9.36
CA GLY A 468 41.97 4.92 -10.58
C GLY A 468 42.58 3.86 -11.50
N VAL A 469 41.82 2.82 -11.83
CA VAL A 469 42.27 1.67 -12.62
C VAL A 469 41.57 1.55 -13.98
N ALA A 470 40.42 2.19 -14.17
CA ALA A 470 39.76 2.31 -15.48
C ALA A 470 38.94 3.60 -15.57
N LYS A 471 38.74 4.12 -16.79
CA LYS A 471 37.88 5.27 -17.06
C LYS A 471 37.24 5.11 -18.44
N ALA A 472 35.96 5.45 -18.55
CA ALA A 472 35.23 5.54 -19.80
C ALA A 472 34.26 6.73 -19.78
N GLU A 473 33.99 7.31 -20.93
CA GLU A 473 33.09 8.46 -21.09
C GLU A 473 31.96 8.10 -22.06
N ASN A 474 30.78 8.69 -21.87
CA ASN A 474 29.58 8.44 -22.69
C ASN A 474 29.19 6.96 -22.82
N VAL A 475 29.38 6.17 -21.76
CA VAL A 475 29.00 4.76 -21.70
C VAL A 475 27.48 4.63 -21.73
N VAL A 476 26.98 3.81 -22.66
CA VAL A 476 25.56 3.45 -22.77
C VAL A 476 25.42 1.98 -22.44
N SER A 477 24.50 1.66 -21.52
CA SER A 477 24.13 0.31 -21.08
C SER A 477 25.21 -0.51 -20.33
N SER A 478 26.46 -0.57 -20.80
CA SER A 478 27.51 -1.41 -20.18
C SER A 478 28.95 -1.01 -20.53
N LEU A 479 29.90 -1.39 -19.67
CA LEU A 479 31.35 -1.24 -19.84
C LEU A 479 32.06 -2.58 -19.59
N ASP A 480 32.90 -3.02 -20.53
CA ASP A 480 33.75 -4.21 -20.40
C ASP A 480 35.01 -3.89 -19.58
N LEU A 481 35.26 -4.72 -18.56
CA LEU A 481 36.34 -4.62 -17.58
C LEU A 481 37.24 -5.86 -17.56
N LYS A 482 37.31 -6.66 -18.64
CA LYS A 482 38.17 -7.87 -18.75
C LYS A 482 39.67 -7.60 -18.51
N HIS A 483 40.10 -6.36 -18.67
CA HIS A 483 41.47 -5.94 -18.40
C HIS A 483 41.78 -5.79 -16.90
N LEU A 484 40.77 -5.83 -16.04
CA LEU A 484 40.92 -5.79 -14.58
C LEU A 484 40.92 -7.21 -14.00
N SER A 485 41.80 -7.44 -13.03
CA SER A 485 41.84 -8.68 -12.23
C SER A 485 40.52 -8.89 -11.47
N ALA A 486 40.22 -10.14 -11.11
CA ALA A 486 39.09 -10.41 -10.21
C ALA A 486 39.32 -9.73 -8.86
N GLY A 487 38.25 -9.21 -8.25
CA GLY A 487 38.35 -8.47 -7.00
C GLY A 487 37.27 -7.41 -6.81
N ILE A 488 37.39 -6.68 -5.72
CA ILE A 488 36.46 -5.62 -5.32
C ILE A 488 36.98 -4.27 -5.80
N TYR A 489 36.11 -3.50 -6.44
CA TYR A 489 36.39 -2.14 -6.90
C TYR A 489 35.24 -1.19 -6.53
N VAL A 490 35.48 0.10 -6.70
CA VAL A 490 34.47 1.16 -6.60
C VAL A 490 34.30 1.80 -7.96
N ALA A 491 33.08 1.74 -8.53
CA ALA A 491 32.72 2.46 -9.74
C ALA A 491 32.10 3.81 -9.37
N ALA A 492 32.74 4.90 -9.76
CA ALA A 492 32.18 6.25 -9.74
C ALA A 492 31.50 6.53 -11.08
N ILE A 493 30.20 6.76 -11.07
CA ILE A 493 29.40 6.96 -12.28
C ILE A 493 28.82 8.36 -12.27
N THR A 494 29.13 9.13 -13.30
CA THR A 494 28.71 10.52 -13.47
C THR A 494 27.68 10.64 -14.60
N ARG A 495 26.49 11.18 -14.29
CA ARG A 495 25.45 11.52 -15.25
C ARG A 495 24.82 12.85 -14.84
N ASP A 496 24.51 13.72 -15.80
CA ASP A 496 23.87 15.02 -15.56
C ASP A 496 24.55 15.85 -14.45
N LYS A 497 25.89 15.81 -14.42
CA LYS A 497 26.76 16.48 -13.42
C LYS A 497 26.64 15.94 -11.98
N LYS A 498 25.94 14.83 -11.74
CA LYS A 498 25.90 14.10 -10.47
C LYS A 498 26.80 12.87 -10.54
N THR A 499 27.59 12.60 -9.49
CA THR A 499 28.45 11.40 -9.40
C THR A 499 28.02 10.53 -8.23
N GLU A 500 27.84 9.24 -8.46
CA GLU A 500 27.55 8.24 -7.42
C GLU A 500 28.55 7.08 -7.45
N PHE A 501 28.67 6.37 -6.33
CA PHE A 501 29.71 5.37 -6.11
C PHE A 501 29.10 4.00 -5.81
N PHE A 502 29.54 2.98 -6.55
CA PHE A 502 29.04 1.62 -6.45
C PHE A 502 30.17 0.67 -6.12
N LYS A 503 29.97 -0.18 -5.11
CA LYS A 503 30.84 -1.34 -4.93
C LYS A 503 30.55 -2.31 -6.08
N ILE A 504 31.57 -2.71 -6.81
CA ILE A 504 31.47 -3.71 -7.89
C ILE A 504 32.42 -4.87 -7.57
N VAL A 505 31.98 -6.08 -7.93
CA VAL A 505 32.75 -7.30 -7.71
C VAL A 505 32.97 -7.93 -9.07
N LEU A 506 34.24 -7.99 -9.49
CA LEU A 506 34.63 -8.62 -10.74
C LEU A 506 35.02 -10.08 -10.47
N ALA A 507 34.32 -10.99 -11.12
CA ALA A 507 34.64 -12.42 -11.14
C ALA A 507 35.23 -12.77 -12.52
N ASP A 508 36.07 -13.79 -12.58
CA ASP A 508 36.66 -14.31 -13.83
C ASP A 508 35.62 -15.02 -14.72
#